data_AF-A0A4Q5U812-F1
#
_entry.id   AF-A0A4Q5U812-F1
#
_cell.length_a   1.000
_cell.length_b   1.000
_cell.length_c   1.000
_cell.angle_alpha   90.00
_cell.angle_beta   90.00
_cell.angle_gamma   90.00
#
_symmetry.space_group_name_H-M   'P 1'
#
loop_
_entity.id
_entity.type
_entity.pdbx_description
1 polymer ?
#
loop_
_entity_poly.entity_id
_entity_poly.type
_entity_poly.pdbx_seq_one_letter_code
_entity_poly.pdbx_strand_id
1 'polypeptide(L)'
;MNGLSDTFLLQYKGKLKIEEAGSYKFKLSTAAGLGSLIIDNKEIAFFKSPSGEATTTLPAGELPFELRYSKSMDWAKPSIGLSIAGPGIREFIISDQNGIGSEPVDPILINAATNTVLRSFIDIPQKRIVHAVSVGSPEGTHYTYDPENGAIVQVWHGGFLDATPMWHERGDGSSRAMGSVEYIDLPAINITTLQNPGVTWKADTTGTGFRPNGYRLDQSDRPTFRYTVYGRPVQDSVWLPASGGISRQISFGDDRQGTANEFVFRVAVSDSIVSNGDNLFTIGDKQWYIRVNDDQDTKLSVRTIGTRRELLATCKKQLRYTIIF
;
A
#
# COMPACT_ATOMS: atom_id res chain seq x y z
N MET A 1 27.78 -11.48 2.23
CA MET A 1 29.17 -11.52 1.71
C MET A 1 30.14 -11.79 2.86
N ASN A 2 30.08 -12.97 3.49
CA ASN A 2 31.01 -13.29 4.59
C ASN A 2 32.25 -13.97 4.00
N GLY A 3 33.41 -13.29 4.04
CA GLY A 3 34.70 -13.85 3.61
C GLY A 3 35.59 -12.95 2.74
N LEU A 4 35.17 -11.73 2.39
CA LEU A 4 36.04 -10.76 1.69
C LEU A 4 36.87 -9.96 2.70
N SER A 5 38.11 -9.62 2.34
CA SER A 5 38.96 -8.71 3.10
C SER A 5 38.32 -7.32 3.23
N ASP A 6 38.72 -6.54 4.23
CA ASP A 6 38.18 -5.20 4.48
C ASP A 6 38.40 -4.22 3.31
N THR A 7 39.28 -4.57 2.36
CA THR A 7 39.40 -3.94 1.04
C THR A 7 39.28 -5.00 -0.04
N PHE A 8 38.60 -4.68 -1.14
CA PHE A 8 38.40 -5.65 -2.23
C PHE A 8 38.04 -4.98 -3.55
N LEU A 9 38.13 -5.74 -4.64
CA LEU A 9 37.55 -5.40 -5.93
C LEU A 9 36.53 -6.48 -6.33
N LEU A 10 35.30 -6.07 -6.63
CA LEU A 10 34.28 -6.90 -7.26
C LEU A 10 34.15 -6.54 -8.73
N GLN A 11 33.96 -7.57 -9.56
CA GLN A 11 33.71 -7.44 -10.98
C GLN A 11 32.55 -8.36 -11.35
N TYR A 12 31.45 -7.77 -11.79
CA TYR A 12 30.29 -8.47 -12.33
C TYR A 12 30.32 -8.36 -13.85
N LYS A 13 30.23 -9.49 -14.54
CA LYS A 13 30.12 -9.56 -16.00
C LYS A 13 28.84 -10.28 -16.37
N GLY A 14 28.16 -9.76 -17.38
CA GLY A 14 26.91 -10.35 -17.86
C GLY A 14 26.49 -9.77 -19.19
N LYS A 15 25.22 -9.93 -19.49
CA LYS A 15 24.57 -9.32 -20.65
C LYS A 15 23.39 -8.48 -20.19
N LEU A 16 23.23 -7.31 -20.77
CA LEU A 16 22.09 -6.43 -20.58
C LEU A 16 21.25 -6.46 -21.86
N LYS A 17 20.00 -6.92 -21.77
CA LYS A 17 19.07 -6.90 -22.90
C LYS A 17 18.38 -5.54 -22.96
N ILE A 18 18.62 -4.80 -24.03
CA ILE A 18 17.95 -3.54 -24.36
C ILE A 18 16.87 -3.83 -25.38
N GLU A 19 15.60 -3.61 -25.03
CA GLU A 19 14.47 -3.90 -25.94
C GLU A 19 14.25 -2.78 -26.96
N GLU A 20 14.42 -1.53 -26.55
CA GLU A 20 14.25 -0.35 -27.39
C GLU A 20 15.55 0.47 -27.45
N ALA A 21 16.01 0.82 -28.65
CA ALA A 21 17.17 1.69 -28.79
C ALA A 21 16.84 3.10 -28.28
N GLY A 22 17.76 3.74 -27.56
CA GLY A 22 17.55 5.11 -27.11
C GLY A 22 18.47 5.56 -25.98
N SER A 23 18.10 6.68 -25.35
CA SER A 23 18.89 7.31 -24.28
C SER A 23 18.53 6.71 -22.92
N TYR A 24 19.50 6.09 -22.27
CA TYR A 24 19.36 5.49 -20.94
C TYR A 24 20.16 6.27 -19.90
N LYS A 25 19.55 6.50 -18.74
CA LYS A 25 20.18 7.08 -17.55
C LYS A 25 20.44 5.97 -16.54
N PHE A 26 21.67 5.89 -16.06
CA PHE A 26 22.11 4.98 -15.02
C PHE A 26 22.48 5.77 -13.77
N LYS A 27 22.12 5.25 -12.60
CA LYS A 27 22.66 5.72 -11.32
C LYS A 27 23.37 4.57 -10.64
N LEU A 28 24.63 4.79 -10.28
CA LEU A 28 25.44 3.81 -9.57
C LEU A 28 25.83 4.40 -8.23
N SER A 29 25.61 3.61 -7.18
CA SER A 29 26.07 3.87 -5.82
C SER A 29 27.04 2.78 -5.42
N THR A 30 28.22 3.17 -4.97
CA THR A 30 29.28 2.29 -4.45
C THR A 30 29.81 2.89 -3.16
N ALA A 31 29.42 2.37 -2.01
CA ALA A 31 29.90 2.89 -0.73
C ALA A 31 31.42 2.69 -0.60
N ALA A 32 32.08 3.54 0.18
CA ALA A 32 33.44 3.25 0.70
C ALA A 32 34.53 3.02 -0.36
N GLY A 33 34.32 3.51 -1.60
CA GLY A 33 35.10 3.07 -2.74
C GLY A 33 34.76 3.74 -4.07
N LEU A 34 35.22 3.11 -5.14
CA LEU A 34 35.05 3.55 -6.53
C LEU A 34 34.15 2.59 -7.30
N GLY A 35 33.36 3.12 -8.23
CA GLY A 35 32.47 2.35 -9.10
C GLY A 35 32.69 2.66 -10.57
N SER A 36 32.65 1.65 -11.43
CA SER A 36 32.64 1.86 -12.89
C SER A 36 31.62 0.97 -13.59
N LEU A 37 30.90 1.54 -14.55
CA LEU A 37 29.94 0.86 -15.38
C LEU A 37 30.40 0.88 -16.85
N ILE A 38 30.52 -0.31 -17.43
CA ILE A 38 30.88 -0.53 -18.83
C ILE A 38 29.74 -1.29 -19.50
N ILE A 39 29.26 -0.77 -20.63
CA ILE A 39 28.23 -1.41 -21.44
C ILE A 39 28.69 -1.35 -22.89
N ASP A 40 28.53 -2.46 -23.62
CA ASP A 40 28.99 -2.55 -25.02
C ASP A 40 30.49 -2.22 -25.17
N ASN A 41 31.29 -2.69 -24.21
CA ASN A 41 32.73 -2.42 -24.10
C ASN A 41 33.11 -0.93 -23.99
N LYS A 42 32.14 -0.04 -23.77
CA LYS A 42 32.34 1.39 -23.57
C LYS A 42 32.13 1.73 -22.11
N GLU A 43 33.08 2.44 -21.51
CA GLU A 43 32.92 2.98 -20.17
C GLU A 43 31.85 4.09 -20.19
N ILE A 44 30.72 3.79 -19.58
CA ILE A 44 29.57 4.70 -19.49
C ILE A 44 29.73 5.62 -18.29
N ALA A 45 30.33 5.11 -17.21
CA ALA A 45 30.53 5.89 -16.01
C ALA A 45 31.72 5.41 -15.19
N PHE A 46 32.46 6.38 -14.65
CA PHE A 46 33.47 6.17 -13.62
C PHE A 46 33.23 7.17 -12.49
N PHE A 47 32.92 6.66 -11.30
CA PHE A 47 32.58 7.50 -10.15
C PHE A 47 33.70 7.49 -9.13
N LYS A 48 34.26 8.69 -8.90
CA LYS A 48 35.22 8.98 -7.82
C LYS A 48 34.54 9.29 -6.48
N SER A 49 33.21 9.28 -6.47
CA SER A 49 32.37 9.56 -5.31
C SER A 49 31.43 8.38 -5.06
N PRO A 50 30.90 8.23 -3.83
CA PRO A 50 30.08 7.08 -3.44
C PRO A 50 28.79 6.90 -4.24
N SER A 51 28.39 7.90 -5.01
CA SER A 51 27.30 7.82 -5.96
C SER A 51 27.57 8.70 -7.17
N GLY A 52 26.93 8.36 -8.28
CA GLY A 52 26.83 9.24 -9.42
C GLY A 52 25.87 8.73 -10.49
N GLU A 53 25.68 9.56 -11.50
CA GLU A 53 24.78 9.29 -12.61
C GLU A 53 25.46 9.53 -13.95
N ALA A 54 25.06 8.74 -14.95
CA ALA A 54 25.53 8.88 -16.31
C ALA A 54 24.41 8.59 -17.29
N THR A 55 24.47 9.21 -18.46
CA THR A 55 23.52 8.99 -19.55
C THR A 55 24.26 8.57 -20.80
N THR A 56 23.76 7.56 -21.50
CA THR A 56 24.31 7.09 -22.78
C THR A 56 23.20 6.64 -23.70
N THR A 57 23.45 6.72 -25.01
CA THR A 57 22.57 6.09 -26.01
C THR A 57 23.00 4.65 -26.22
N LEU A 58 22.05 3.72 -26.19
CA LEU A 58 22.28 2.28 -26.40
C LEU A 58 21.45 1.77 -27.58
N PRO A 59 22.00 0.86 -28.41
CA PRO A 59 21.21 0.14 -29.40
C PRO A 59 20.35 -0.95 -28.74
N ALA A 60 19.29 -1.38 -29.44
CA ALA A 60 18.53 -2.57 -29.04
C ALA A 60 19.35 -3.85 -29.27
N GLY A 61 19.23 -4.82 -28.37
CA GLY A 61 19.94 -6.09 -28.43
C GLY A 61 20.51 -6.55 -27.08
N GLU A 62 21.23 -7.68 -27.09
CA GLU A 62 22.01 -8.14 -25.93
C GLU A 62 23.41 -7.52 -25.96
N LEU A 63 23.69 -6.62 -25.00
CA LEU A 63 24.96 -5.93 -24.90
C LEU A 63 25.81 -6.53 -23.77
N PRO A 64 27.13 -6.66 -23.93
CA PRO A 64 28.00 -7.05 -22.82
C PRO A 64 27.94 -5.98 -21.73
N PHE A 65 27.80 -6.43 -20.49
CA PHE A 65 27.69 -5.59 -19.31
C PHE A 65 28.81 -5.92 -18.35
N GLU A 66 29.45 -4.89 -17.80
CA GLU A 66 30.44 -5.03 -16.75
C GLU A 66 30.29 -3.93 -15.70
N LEU A 67 30.23 -4.34 -14.43
CA LEU A 67 30.18 -3.46 -13.27
C LEU A 67 31.35 -3.77 -12.36
N ARG A 68 32.17 -2.76 -12.05
CA ARG A 68 33.28 -2.87 -11.10
C ARG A 68 33.01 -2.04 -9.86
N TYR A 69 33.37 -2.60 -8.72
CA TYR A 69 33.30 -1.91 -7.43
C TYR A 69 34.57 -2.20 -6.63
N SER A 70 35.34 -1.15 -6.34
CA SER A 70 36.56 -1.21 -5.56
C SER A 70 36.32 -0.58 -4.19
N LYS A 71 36.27 -1.38 -3.12
CA LYS A 71 36.21 -0.91 -1.74
C LYS A 71 37.63 -0.66 -1.23
N SER A 72 37.91 0.58 -0.83
CA SER A 72 39.22 0.99 -0.33
C SER A 72 39.21 1.47 1.12
N MET A 73 38.05 1.79 1.69
CA MET A 73 37.93 2.17 3.11
C MET A 73 37.58 0.93 3.92
N ASP A 74 38.46 0.52 4.84
CA ASP A 74 38.32 -0.66 5.70
C ASP A 74 37.12 -0.57 6.65
N TRP A 75 36.88 0.61 7.23
CA TRP A 75 35.88 0.87 8.26
C TRP A 75 34.42 0.92 7.78
N ALA A 76 34.15 1.17 6.49
CA ALA A 76 32.78 1.28 5.98
C ALA A 76 32.28 -0.03 5.38
N LYS A 77 31.01 -0.39 5.58
CA LYS A 77 30.43 -1.61 5.00
C LYS A 77 30.27 -1.47 3.48
N PRO A 78 30.47 -2.56 2.72
CA PRO A 78 30.31 -2.52 1.28
C PRO A 78 28.84 -2.46 0.88
N SER A 79 28.52 -1.59 -0.09
CA SER A 79 27.19 -1.55 -0.69
C SER A 79 27.31 -1.14 -2.16
N ILE A 80 26.49 -1.79 -3.02
CA ILE A 80 26.42 -1.53 -4.45
C ILE A 80 24.97 -1.43 -4.90
N GLY A 81 24.64 -0.34 -5.58
CA GLY A 81 23.30 -0.07 -6.06
C GLY A 81 23.33 0.41 -7.50
N LEU A 82 22.52 -0.17 -8.37
CA LEU A 82 22.42 0.23 -9.76
C LEU A 82 20.95 0.41 -10.15
N SER A 83 20.58 1.59 -10.63
CA SER A 83 19.27 1.86 -11.21
C SER A 83 19.39 2.32 -12.67
N ILE A 84 18.32 2.11 -13.42
CA ILE A 84 18.21 2.45 -14.84
C ILE A 84 16.87 3.14 -15.13
N ALA A 85 16.89 4.12 -16.03
CA ALA A 85 15.73 4.75 -16.66
C ALA A 85 15.98 4.91 -18.16
N GLY A 86 14.94 4.93 -19.00
CA GLY A 86 15.09 4.98 -20.46
C GLY A 86 13.75 5.01 -21.20
N PRO A 87 13.74 4.83 -22.54
CA PRO A 87 12.51 4.76 -23.33
C PRO A 87 11.57 3.67 -22.78
N GLY A 88 10.31 4.03 -22.56
CA GLY A 88 9.28 3.11 -22.07
C GLY A 88 9.42 2.67 -20.61
N ILE A 89 10.49 3.04 -19.90
CA ILE A 89 10.75 2.61 -18.51
C ILE A 89 11.04 3.78 -17.56
N ARG A 90 10.23 3.90 -16.51
CA ARG A 90 10.55 4.77 -15.35
C ARG A 90 11.76 4.22 -14.60
N GLU A 91 12.42 5.04 -13.79
CA GLU A 91 13.56 4.59 -13.00
C GLU A 91 13.22 3.38 -12.11
N PHE A 92 14.01 2.31 -12.18
CA PHE A 92 13.93 1.17 -11.28
C PHE A 92 15.31 0.58 -10.99
N ILE A 93 15.43 -0.13 -9.87
CA ILE A 93 16.68 -0.75 -9.41
C ILE A 93 16.88 -2.09 -10.13
N ILE A 94 18.09 -2.33 -10.63
CA ILE A 94 18.51 -3.58 -11.30
C ILE A 94 19.61 -4.32 -10.52
N SER A 95 19.96 -3.84 -9.33
CA SER A 95 20.77 -4.54 -8.32
C SER A 95 19.91 -5.06 -7.16
N ASP A 96 20.50 -5.76 -6.20
CA ASP A 96 19.84 -6.04 -4.92
C ASP A 96 19.49 -4.72 -4.21
N GLN A 97 18.24 -4.59 -3.76
CA GLN A 97 17.72 -3.40 -3.09
C GLN A 97 18.42 -3.13 -1.76
N ASN A 98 19.03 -4.17 -1.16
CA ASN A 98 19.79 -4.08 0.09
C ASN A 98 21.17 -3.40 -0.05
N GLY A 99 21.59 -3.05 -1.27
CA GLY A 99 22.92 -2.50 -1.55
C GLY A 99 23.00 -0.99 -1.67
N ILE A 100 21.91 -0.24 -1.51
CA ILE A 100 21.95 1.24 -1.55
C ILE A 100 22.04 1.78 -0.13
N GLY A 101 23.26 2.02 0.35
CA GLY A 101 23.56 3.01 1.38
C GLY A 101 23.05 2.79 2.81
N SER A 102 22.29 1.75 3.12
CA SER A 102 22.05 1.33 4.50
C SER A 102 22.91 0.12 4.80
N GLU A 103 23.34 -0.06 6.05
CA GLU A 103 23.67 -1.42 6.48
C GLU A 103 22.49 -2.33 6.10
N PRO A 104 22.69 -3.58 5.65
CA PRO A 104 21.59 -4.53 5.60
C PRO A 104 21.09 -4.67 7.03
N VAL A 105 20.01 -3.95 7.32
CA VAL A 105 19.29 -4.07 8.57
C VAL A 105 18.60 -5.41 8.50
N ASP A 106 18.88 -6.28 9.45
CA ASP A 106 18.06 -7.48 9.60
C ASP A 106 16.61 -7.02 9.73
N PRO A 107 15.73 -7.38 8.78
CA PRO A 107 14.44 -6.75 8.69
C PRO A 107 13.64 -7.10 9.94
N ILE A 108 13.00 -6.10 10.53
CA ILE A 108 12.15 -6.29 11.70
C ILE A 108 10.76 -6.65 11.19
N LEU A 109 10.59 -7.94 10.88
CA LEU A 109 9.35 -8.48 10.35
C LEU A 109 8.41 -8.83 11.50
N ILE A 110 7.15 -8.41 11.36
CA ILE A 110 6.07 -8.79 12.25
C ILE A 110 5.22 -9.82 11.50
N ASN A 111 5.16 -11.02 12.06
CA ASN A 111 4.32 -12.11 11.54
C ASN A 111 2.94 -12.08 12.21
N ALA A 112 1.89 -12.44 11.48
CA ALA A 112 0.55 -12.62 12.03
C ALA A 112 0.21 -14.11 12.22
N ALA A 113 0.96 -14.80 13.07
CA ALA A 113 0.70 -16.22 13.39
C ALA A 113 -0.65 -16.42 14.12
N THR A 114 -1.18 -15.35 14.70
CA THR A 114 -2.55 -15.20 15.20
C THR A 114 -3.10 -13.88 14.67
N ASN A 115 -4.40 -13.62 14.88
CA ASN A 115 -4.92 -12.28 14.58
C ASN A 115 -4.13 -11.25 15.39
N THR A 116 -3.52 -10.30 14.69
CA THR A 116 -2.52 -9.39 15.25
C THR A 116 -2.91 -7.97 14.88
N VAL A 117 -2.91 -7.06 15.85
CA VAL A 117 -3.23 -5.65 15.63
C VAL A 117 -2.02 -4.80 15.93
N LEU A 118 -1.56 -4.02 14.95
CA LEU A 118 -0.45 -3.08 15.10
C LEU A 118 -0.89 -1.67 14.71
N ARG A 119 -0.52 -0.69 15.54
CA ARG A 119 -0.63 0.73 15.20
C ARG A 119 0.72 1.25 14.77
N SER A 120 0.74 1.93 13.63
CA SER A 120 1.92 2.55 13.02
C SER A 120 1.45 3.56 11.98
N PHE A 121 2.35 4.40 11.48
CA PHE A 121 2.06 5.14 10.26
C PHE A 121 2.02 4.15 9.07
N ILE A 122 1.14 4.40 8.11
CA ILE A 122 1.08 3.64 6.87
C ILE A 122 1.13 4.62 5.70
N ASP A 123 2.08 4.40 4.80
CA ASP A 123 2.14 5.12 3.53
C ASP A 123 1.34 4.35 2.47
N ILE A 124 0.32 5.02 1.94
CA ILE A 124 -0.38 4.59 0.72
C ILE A 124 0.02 5.53 -0.43
N PRO A 125 -0.32 5.22 -1.69
CA PRO A 125 -0.11 6.17 -2.78
C PRO A 125 -0.67 7.54 -2.41
N GLN A 126 0.18 8.57 -2.53
CA GLN A 126 -0.17 9.99 -2.36
C GLN A 126 -0.47 10.46 -0.92
N LYS A 127 -0.53 9.59 0.10
CA LYS A 127 -0.87 10.00 1.48
C LYS A 127 -0.26 9.10 2.57
N ARG A 128 0.21 9.72 3.66
CA ARG A 128 0.54 9.04 4.91
C ARG A 128 -0.65 9.05 5.86
N ILE A 129 -0.98 7.90 6.42
CA ILE A 129 -2.03 7.74 7.43
C ILE A 129 -1.33 7.61 8.80
N VAL A 130 -1.48 8.64 9.63
CA VAL A 130 -0.72 8.77 10.89
C VAL A 130 -1.37 8.07 12.09
N HIS A 131 -2.62 7.62 11.96
CA HIS A 131 -3.33 6.88 13.00
C HIS A 131 -3.75 5.48 12.55
N ALA A 132 -3.13 4.95 11.51
CA ALA A 132 -3.48 3.67 10.92
C ALA A 132 -3.42 2.51 11.93
N VAL A 133 -4.35 1.57 11.76
CA VAL A 133 -4.39 0.31 12.49
C VAL A 133 -4.32 -0.82 11.46
N SER A 134 -3.20 -1.51 11.40
CA SER A 134 -3.04 -2.69 10.56
C SER A 134 -3.46 -3.94 11.33
N VAL A 135 -4.25 -4.78 10.68
CA VAL A 135 -4.81 -6.00 11.25
C VAL A 135 -4.36 -7.18 10.38
N GLY A 136 -3.57 -8.04 11.00
CA GLY A 136 -3.04 -9.25 10.42
C GLY A 136 -3.87 -10.46 10.84
N SER A 137 -3.86 -11.50 10.02
CA SER A 137 -4.56 -12.76 10.28
C SER A 137 -3.68 -13.96 9.88
N PRO A 138 -3.85 -15.11 10.53
CA PRO A 138 -3.09 -16.31 10.20
C PRO A 138 -3.42 -16.89 8.81
N GLU A 139 -4.54 -16.49 8.21
CA GLU A 139 -4.94 -16.88 6.85
C GLU A 139 -4.20 -16.07 5.76
N GLY A 140 -3.25 -15.20 6.13
CA GLY A 140 -2.36 -14.48 5.20
C GLY A 140 -3.01 -13.30 4.47
N THR A 141 -4.26 -12.94 4.82
CA THR A 141 -4.93 -11.74 4.31
C THR A 141 -5.02 -10.70 5.41
N HIS A 142 -4.69 -9.47 5.08
CA HIS A 142 -4.45 -8.40 6.03
C HIS A 142 -5.06 -7.10 5.53
N TYR A 143 -5.36 -6.16 6.42
CA TYR A 143 -5.90 -4.86 6.03
C TYR A 143 -5.41 -3.74 6.94
N THR A 144 -5.48 -2.50 6.44
CA THR A 144 -5.27 -1.30 7.24
C THR A 144 -6.58 -0.54 7.37
N TYR A 145 -6.93 -0.24 8.62
CA TYR A 145 -8.07 0.59 8.99
C TYR A 145 -7.58 2.00 9.37
N ASP A 146 -8.22 3.02 8.80
CA ASP A 146 -8.05 4.41 9.18
C ASP A 146 -9.13 4.79 10.21
N PRO A 147 -8.79 4.88 11.51
CA PRO A 147 -9.74 5.23 12.54
C PRO A 147 -10.19 6.69 12.50
N GLU A 148 -9.52 7.58 11.78
CA GLU A 148 -9.95 8.98 11.65
C GLU A 148 -11.09 9.15 10.65
N ASN A 149 -11.20 8.24 9.68
CA ASN A 149 -12.22 8.29 8.64
C ASN A 149 -13.20 7.11 8.69
N GLY A 150 -12.93 6.11 9.53
CA GLY A 150 -13.70 4.87 9.59
C GLY A 150 -13.62 4.10 8.27
N ALA A 151 -12.44 3.99 7.67
CA ALA A 151 -12.26 3.43 6.33
C ALA A 151 -11.24 2.29 6.29
N ILE A 152 -11.43 1.34 5.39
CA ILE A 152 -10.37 0.39 5.00
C ILE A 152 -9.67 0.98 3.78
N VAL A 153 -8.37 1.16 3.88
CA VAL A 153 -7.58 1.93 2.89
C VAL A 153 -6.72 1.04 2.00
N GLN A 154 -6.32 -0.12 2.51
CA GLN A 154 -5.62 -1.16 1.75
C GLN A 154 -5.92 -2.53 2.33
N VAL A 155 -5.81 -3.53 1.47
CA VAL A 155 -5.89 -4.96 1.80
C VAL A 155 -4.74 -5.65 1.09
N TRP A 156 -4.13 -6.66 1.68
CA TRP A 156 -3.06 -7.39 1.02
C TRP A 156 -3.03 -8.86 1.40
N HIS A 157 -2.46 -9.67 0.51
CA HIS A 157 -2.18 -11.09 0.74
C HIS A 157 -0.67 -11.34 0.80
N GLY A 158 -0.19 -12.08 1.79
CA GLY A 158 1.23 -12.40 1.97
C GLY A 158 1.68 -12.39 3.43
N GLY A 159 2.82 -11.77 3.68
CA GLY A 159 3.31 -11.49 5.03
C GLY A 159 2.60 -10.28 5.65
N PHE A 160 2.66 -10.15 6.96
CA PHE A 160 1.93 -9.09 7.65
C PHE A 160 2.62 -7.72 7.49
N LEU A 161 3.66 -7.40 8.25
CA LEU A 161 4.29 -6.08 8.19
C LEU A 161 5.81 -6.14 8.28
N ASP A 162 6.47 -5.30 7.49
CA ASP A 162 7.85 -4.89 7.69
C ASP A 162 7.86 -3.62 8.57
N ALA A 163 8.31 -3.79 9.81
CA ALA A 163 8.44 -2.73 10.80
C ALA A 163 9.87 -2.17 10.90
N THR A 164 10.77 -2.56 10.00
CA THR A 164 12.13 -2.00 9.91
C THR A 164 12.13 -0.47 9.86
N PRO A 165 11.39 0.20 8.95
CA PRO A 165 11.29 1.67 8.95
C PRO A 165 10.71 2.27 10.24
N MET A 166 9.93 1.53 11.01
CA MET A 166 9.32 2.02 12.25
C MET A 166 10.32 2.03 13.41
N TRP A 167 11.18 1.02 13.52
CA TRP A 167 11.95 0.75 14.73
C TRP A 167 13.46 0.86 14.55
N HIS A 168 13.98 0.71 13.33
CA HIS A 168 15.41 0.85 13.10
C HIS A 168 15.85 2.32 13.15
N GLU A 169 16.95 2.61 13.87
CA GLU A 169 17.57 3.94 13.99
C GLU A 169 16.56 5.08 14.29
N ARG A 170 15.68 4.85 15.27
CA ARG A 170 14.57 5.75 15.69
C ARG A 170 13.40 5.85 14.71
N GLY A 171 13.55 5.30 13.51
CA GLY A 171 12.50 5.11 12.51
C GLY A 171 11.77 6.39 12.07
N ASP A 172 10.93 6.25 11.06
CA ASP A 172 9.98 7.31 10.66
C ASP A 172 8.56 7.05 11.20
N GLY A 173 8.42 6.03 12.04
CA GLY A 173 7.16 5.59 12.64
C GLY A 173 6.26 4.76 11.71
N SER A 174 6.69 4.48 10.47
CA SER A 174 5.88 3.75 9.49
C SER A 174 6.20 2.26 9.42
N SER A 175 5.20 1.45 9.08
CA SER A 175 5.40 0.05 8.66
C SER A 175 4.94 -0.15 7.23
N ARG A 176 5.40 -1.23 6.58
CA ARG A 176 5.08 -1.55 5.19
C ARG A 176 4.34 -2.88 5.11
N ALA A 177 3.26 -2.91 4.33
CA ALA A 177 2.56 -4.14 3.98
C ALA A 177 3.50 -5.08 3.19
N MET A 178 3.49 -6.37 3.52
CA MET A 178 4.36 -7.35 2.88
C MET A 178 3.57 -8.30 1.97
N GLY A 179 3.43 -7.97 0.69
CA GLY A 179 2.81 -8.89 -0.26
C GLY A 179 2.12 -8.18 -1.40
N SER A 180 1.10 -8.83 -1.95
CA SER A 180 0.28 -8.27 -3.03
C SER A 180 -0.74 -7.32 -2.42
N VAL A 181 -0.48 -6.01 -2.54
CA VAL A 181 -1.30 -4.95 -1.95
C VAL A 181 -2.31 -4.41 -2.95
N GLU A 182 -3.57 -4.37 -2.52
CA GLU A 182 -4.66 -3.67 -3.20
C GLU A 182 -5.08 -2.45 -2.40
N TYR A 183 -5.00 -1.27 -3.03
CA TYR A 183 -5.44 -0.01 -2.45
C TYR A 183 -6.92 0.23 -2.77
N ILE A 184 -7.74 0.42 -1.74
CA ILE A 184 -9.20 0.54 -1.91
C ILE A 184 -9.59 1.93 -2.39
N ASP A 185 -9.16 2.97 -1.68
CA ASP A 185 -9.30 4.38 -2.06
C ASP A 185 -8.43 5.25 -1.14
N LEU A 186 -8.30 6.53 -1.46
CA LEU A 186 -7.76 7.52 -0.53
C LEU A 186 -8.64 7.65 0.71
N PRO A 187 -8.04 7.85 1.91
CA PRO A 187 -8.78 8.00 3.14
C PRO A 187 -9.69 9.21 3.10
N ALA A 188 -10.99 8.93 3.21
CA ALA A 188 -12.10 9.85 3.31
C ALA A 188 -13.18 9.20 4.17
N ILE A 189 -14.04 10.00 4.81
CA ILE A 189 -15.12 9.48 5.65
C ILE A 189 -15.98 8.51 4.85
N ASN A 190 -16.27 7.31 5.37
CA ASN A 190 -17.03 6.31 4.60
C ASN A 190 -18.56 6.49 4.68
N ILE A 191 -19.04 7.43 5.51
CA ILE A 191 -20.45 7.59 5.88
C ILE A 191 -20.92 9.05 5.84
N THR A 192 -22.14 9.25 5.34
CA THR A 192 -22.83 10.55 5.32
C THR A 192 -24.33 10.40 5.59
N THR A 193 -25.02 11.51 5.84
CA THR A 193 -26.48 11.62 5.93
C THR A 193 -27.12 12.27 4.69
N LEU A 194 -26.30 12.80 3.77
CA LEU A 194 -26.78 13.62 2.65
C LEU A 194 -27.32 12.78 1.48
N GLN A 195 -28.48 13.22 0.96
CA GLN A 195 -29.22 12.62 -0.16
C GLN A 195 -29.05 13.36 -1.50
N ASN A 196 -28.28 14.46 -1.57
CA ASN A 196 -28.19 15.22 -2.82
C ASN A 196 -27.22 14.54 -3.81
N PRO A 197 -27.68 14.04 -4.97
CA PRO A 197 -26.86 13.26 -5.90
C PRO A 197 -25.64 14.01 -6.43
N GLY A 198 -25.70 15.34 -6.52
CA GLY A 198 -24.63 16.18 -7.09
C GLY A 198 -23.58 16.67 -6.09
N VAL A 199 -23.70 16.35 -4.80
CA VAL A 199 -22.72 16.82 -3.79
C VAL A 199 -21.50 15.91 -3.78
N THR A 200 -20.32 16.53 -3.97
CA THR A 200 -19.02 15.89 -3.83
C THR A 200 -18.88 15.24 -2.46
N TRP A 201 -18.36 14.02 -2.43
CA TRP A 201 -18.13 13.30 -1.19
C TRP A 201 -17.12 14.03 -0.31
N LYS A 202 -17.38 14.09 1.00
CA LYS A 202 -16.48 14.76 1.95
C LYS A 202 -15.15 14.01 2.05
N ALA A 203 -14.05 14.76 1.97
CA ALA A 203 -12.70 14.19 2.07
C ALA A 203 -12.26 13.94 3.52
N ASP A 204 -12.95 14.52 4.51
CA ASP A 204 -12.62 14.44 5.93
C ASP A 204 -13.88 14.27 6.80
N THR A 205 -13.67 14.26 8.11
CA THR A 205 -14.73 14.12 9.11
C THR A 205 -15.25 15.46 9.66
N THR A 206 -14.87 16.58 9.05
CA THR A 206 -15.26 17.90 9.54
C THR A 206 -16.78 18.10 9.49
N GLY A 207 -17.34 18.54 10.62
CA GLY A 207 -18.77 18.81 10.77
C GLY A 207 -19.66 17.57 10.83
N THR A 208 -19.10 16.36 11.02
CA THR A 208 -19.89 15.13 11.18
C THR A 208 -20.00 14.68 12.63
N GLY A 209 -19.26 15.31 13.55
CA GLY A 209 -19.15 14.85 14.94
C GLY A 209 -18.42 13.51 15.07
N PHE A 210 -17.61 13.15 14.07
CA PHE A 210 -16.84 11.91 14.09
C PHE A 210 -15.90 11.89 15.30
N ARG A 211 -15.95 10.80 16.07
CA ARG A 211 -15.07 10.58 17.22
C ARG A 211 -14.67 9.12 17.29
N PRO A 212 -13.38 8.77 17.11
CA PRO A 212 -12.90 7.42 17.37
C PRO A 212 -13.10 7.04 18.85
N ASN A 213 -13.56 5.82 19.11
CA ASN A 213 -13.79 5.25 20.44
C ASN A 213 -12.96 3.96 20.67
N GLY A 214 -11.87 3.81 19.92
CA GLY A 214 -10.98 2.64 19.95
C GLY A 214 -11.63 1.39 19.35
N TYR A 215 -11.14 0.22 19.74
CA TYR A 215 -11.70 -1.07 19.32
C TYR A 215 -11.80 -2.02 20.52
N ARG A 216 -12.61 -3.08 20.37
CA ARG A 216 -12.62 -4.25 21.26
C ARG A 216 -12.21 -5.47 20.47
N LEU A 217 -11.39 -6.32 21.07
CA LEU A 217 -11.02 -7.60 20.50
C LEU A 217 -12.08 -8.64 20.85
N ASP A 218 -12.42 -9.50 19.89
CA ASP A 218 -13.22 -10.69 20.15
C ASP A 218 -12.37 -11.84 20.71
N GLN A 219 -12.96 -13.03 20.90
CA GLN A 219 -12.24 -14.21 21.41
C GLN A 219 -11.17 -14.75 20.45
N SER A 220 -11.17 -14.27 19.20
CA SER A 220 -10.19 -14.62 18.17
C SER A 220 -9.22 -13.47 17.91
N ASP A 221 -9.13 -12.47 18.80
CA ASP A 221 -8.29 -11.28 18.67
C ASP A 221 -8.60 -10.39 17.44
N ARG A 222 -9.82 -10.48 16.90
CA ARG A 222 -10.26 -9.60 15.80
C ARG A 222 -10.85 -8.30 16.35
N PRO A 223 -10.44 -7.13 15.85
CA PRO A 223 -10.96 -5.86 16.32
C PRO A 223 -12.36 -5.58 15.75
N THR A 224 -13.25 -5.15 16.64
CA THR A 224 -14.43 -4.36 16.29
C THR A 224 -14.14 -2.90 16.63
N PHE A 225 -13.94 -2.09 15.59
CA PHE A 225 -13.72 -0.66 15.72
C PHE A 225 -14.99 0.04 16.14
N ARG A 226 -14.85 1.11 16.92
CA ARG A 226 -15.97 1.89 17.43
C ARG A 226 -15.71 3.36 17.21
N TYR A 227 -16.74 4.07 16.78
CA TYR A 227 -16.71 5.51 16.64
C TYR A 227 -18.11 6.07 16.80
N THR A 228 -18.23 7.36 17.08
CA THR A 228 -19.48 8.11 16.99
C THR A 228 -19.44 8.94 15.72
N VAL A 229 -20.54 9.02 14.98
CA VAL A 229 -20.69 9.92 13.82
C VAL A 229 -22.15 10.33 13.71
N TYR A 230 -22.40 11.60 13.39
CA TYR A 230 -23.74 12.20 13.36
C TYR A 230 -24.56 11.89 14.63
N GLY A 231 -23.90 11.91 15.79
CA GLY A 231 -24.53 11.60 17.09
C GLY A 231 -24.84 10.12 17.34
N ARG A 232 -24.57 9.22 16.38
CA ARG A 232 -24.84 7.78 16.52
C ARG A 232 -23.58 6.96 16.77
N PRO A 233 -23.59 6.03 17.74
CA PRO A 233 -22.49 5.10 17.93
C PRO A 233 -22.48 4.06 16.82
N VAL A 234 -21.30 3.73 16.32
CA VAL A 234 -21.05 2.76 15.25
C VAL A 234 -20.10 1.68 15.76
N GLN A 235 -20.39 0.44 15.37
CA GLN A 235 -19.49 -0.70 15.48
C GLN A 235 -19.13 -1.18 14.09
N ASP A 236 -17.85 -1.43 13.85
CA ASP A 236 -17.30 -1.77 12.54
C ASP A 236 -16.39 -3.00 12.68
N SER A 237 -16.90 -4.13 12.22
CA SER A 237 -16.24 -5.43 12.35
C SER A 237 -15.80 -5.91 10.98
N VAL A 238 -14.56 -6.38 10.88
CA VAL A 238 -13.98 -6.94 9.66
C VAL A 238 -13.49 -8.36 9.94
N TRP A 239 -13.78 -9.30 9.05
CA TRP A 239 -13.33 -10.69 9.15
C TRP A 239 -13.07 -11.28 7.77
N LEU A 240 -12.32 -12.37 7.73
CA LEU A 240 -12.10 -13.14 6.50
C LEU A 240 -13.19 -14.19 6.34
N PRO A 241 -14.01 -14.13 5.27
CA PRO A 241 -14.98 -15.18 4.99
C PRO A 241 -14.27 -16.40 4.36
N ALA A 242 -14.86 -17.58 4.49
CA ALA A 242 -14.35 -18.81 3.87
C ALA A 242 -14.29 -18.72 2.32
N SER A 243 -15.08 -17.84 1.71
CA SER A 243 -15.10 -17.59 0.27
C SER A 243 -13.89 -16.79 -0.25
N GLY A 244 -12.99 -16.35 0.63
CA GLY A 244 -11.90 -15.44 0.29
C GLY A 244 -12.31 -13.96 0.32
N GLY A 245 -11.31 -13.08 0.34
CA GLY A 245 -11.48 -11.64 0.46
C GLY A 245 -11.65 -11.14 1.91
N ILE A 246 -12.28 -9.98 2.09
CA ILE A 246 -12.59 -9.41 3.40
C ILE A 246 -14.09 -9.07 3.51
N SER A 247 -14.72 -9.49 4.59
CA SER A 247 -16.10 -9.12 4.92
C SER A 247 -16.10 -8.03 5.98
N ARG A 248 -16.97 -7.04 5.82
CA ARG A 248 -17.15 -5.93 6.75
C ARG A 248 -18.62 -5.80 7.12
N GLN A 249 -18.87 -5.56 8.40
CA GLN A 249 -20.18 -5.19 8.92
C GLN A 249 -20.06 -3.89 9.72
N ILE A 250 -20.89 -2.93 9.36
CA ILE A 250 -21.02 -1.65 10.06
C ILE A 250 -22.41 -1.61 10.68
N SER A 251 -22.51 -1.52 11.99
CA SER A 251 -23.77 -1.54 12.73
C SER A 251 -23.95 -0.26 13.54
N PHE A 252 -25.16 0.28 13.51
CA PHE A 252 -25.53 1.51 14.22
C PHE A 252 -26.24 1.17 15.53
N GLY A 253 -25.75 1.74 16.64
CA GLY A 253 -26.50 1.70 17.90
C GLY A 253 -27.67 2.68 17.91
N ASP A 254 -28.48 2.61 18.96
CA ASP A 254 -29.74 3.35 19.06
C ASP A 254 -29.58 4.85 18.80
N ASP A 255 -30.57 5.39 18.10
CA ASP A 255 -30.70 6.81 17.82
C ASP A 255 -31.16 7.56 19.08
N ARG A 256 -30.18 7.89 19.94
CA ARG A 256 -30.43 8.59 21.20
C ARG A 256 -30.95 10.03 21.01
N GLN A 257 -30.95 10.55 19.78
CA GLN A 257 -31.36 11.92 19.47
C GLN A 257 -32.66 11.99 18.64
N GLY A 258 -33.30 10.86 18.31
CA GLY A 258 -34.54 10.83 17.51
C GLY A 258 -34.36 11.31 16.05
N THR A 259 -33.11 11.41 15.60
CA THR A 259 -32.73 11.65 14.21
C THR A 259 -32.73 10.34 13.43
N ALA A 260 -33.91 9.91 12.97
CA ALA A 260 -34.10 8.74 12.11
C ALA A 260 -33.49 8.94 10.72
N ASN A 261 -32.17 9.12 10.67
CA ASN A 261 -31.42 9.37 9.46
C ASN A 261 -31.09 8.03 8.82
N GLU A 262 -31.47 7.88 7.55
CA GLU A 262 -30.81 6.94 6.67
C GLU A 262 -29.34 7.38 6.52
N PHE A 263 -28.43 6.44 6.67
CA PHE A 263 -27.02 6.66 6.42
C PHE A 263 -26.69 6.19 5.02
N VAL A 264 -25.90 6.97 4.31
CA VAL A 264 -25.36 6.63 3.01
C VAL A 264 -23.88 6.31 3.19
N PHE A 265 -23.47 5.13 2.78
CA PHE A 265 -22.08 4.71 2.73
C PHE A 265 -21.54 4.78 1.33
N ARG A 266 -20.31 5.27 1.19
CA ARG A 266 -19.55 5.10 -0.05
C ARG A 266 -18.74 3.82 0.06
N VAL A 267 -19.25 2.76 -0.55
CA VAL A 267 -18.70 1.41 -0.46
C VAL A 267 -17.44 1.28 -1.33
N ALA A 268 -17.44 1.93 -2.50
CA ALA A 268 -16.28 1.98 -3.38
C ALA A 268 -16.31 3.17 -4.34
N VAL A 269 -15.13 3.54 -4.83
CA VAL A 269 -14.92 4.57 -5.85
C VAL A 269 -13.97 4.03 -6.92
N SER A 270 -14.35 4.13 -8.19
CA SER A 270 -13.51 3.70 -9.32
C SER A 270 -13.90 4.41 -10.60
N ASP A 271 -13.05 4.37 -11.62
CA ASP A 271 -13.38 4.87 -12.97
C ASP A 271 -14.51 4.03 -13.60
N SER A 272 -14.60 2.75 -13.23
CA SER A 272 -15.66 1.84 -13.66
C SER A 272 -16.25 1.09 -12.47
N ILE A 273 -17.58 1.11 -12.38
CA ILE A 273 -18.37 0.29 -11.46
C ILE A 273 -19.55 -0.24 -12.26
N VAL A 274 -19.67 -1.57 -12.34
CA VAL A 274 -20.69 -2.29 -13.10
C VAL A 274 -21.43 -3.23 -12.16
N SER A 275 -22.77 -3.20 -12.19
CA SER A 275 -23.58 -4.19 -11.47
C SER A 275 -23.69 -5.47 -12.28
N ASN A 276 -23.49 -6.62 -11.63
CA ASN A 276 -23.56 -7.94 -12.22
C ASN A 276 -24.84 -8.70 -11.82
N GLY A 277 -25.81 -8.03 -11.19
CA GLY A 277 -26.95 -8.69 -10.53
C GLY A 277 -26.60 -9.18 -9.12
N ASP A 278 -27.62 -9.61 -8.36
CA ASP A 278 -27.48 -10.21 -7.02
C ASP A 278 -26.57 -9.42 -6.05
N ASN A 279 -26.70 -8.08 -6.07
CA ASN A 279 -25.89 -7.15 -5.28
C ASN A 279 -24.37 -7.33 -5.44
N LEU A 280 -23.93 -7.90 -6.57
CA LEU A 280 -22.54 -8.06 -6.97
C LEU A 280 -22.15 -6.92 -7.92
N PHE A 281 -20.98 -6.34 -7.67
CA PHE A 281 -20.43 -5.24 -8.47
C PHE A 281 -18.98 -5.54 -8.84
N THR A 282 -18.65 -5.31 -10.11
CA THR A 282 -17.27 -5.31 -10.61
C THR A 282 -16.69 -3.91 -10.46
N ILE A 283 -15.48 -3.80 -9.90
CA ILE A 283 -14.79 -2.53 -9.68
C ILE A 283 -13.54 -2.43 -10.57
N GLY A 284 -13.36 -1.26 -11.20
CA GLY A 284 -12.28 -1.02 -12.16
C GLY A 284 -12.43 -1.89 -13.42
N ASP A 285 -11.30 -2.20 -14.05
CA ASP A 285 -11.24 -3.16 -15.16
C ASP A 285 -11.12 -4.60 -14.62
N LYS A 286 -12.15 -5.03 -13.88
CA LYS A 286 -12.22 -6.35 -13.20
C LYS A 286 -11.09 -6.60 -12.19
N GLN A 287 -10.65 -5.55 -11.51
CA GLN A 287 -9.58 -5.65 -10.52
C GLN A 287 -10.04 -6.39 -9.26
N TRP A 288 -11.30 -6.19 -8.86
CA TRP A 288 -11.92 -6.84 -7.71
C TRP A 288 -13.45 -6.68 -7.75
N TYR A 289 -14.14 -7.41 -6.88
CA TYR A 289 -15.59 -7.44 -6.79
C TYR A 289 -16.08 -7.04 -5.39
N ILE A 290 -17.29 -6.48 -5.34
CA ILE A 290 -18.00 -6.22 -4.08
C ILE A 290 -19.33 -6.94 -4.13
N ARG A 291 -19.59 -7.77 -3.12
CA ARG A 291 -20.93 -8.29 -2.86
C ARG A 291 -21.51 -7.59 -1.65
N VAL A 292 -22.58 -6.84 -1.83
CA VAL A 292 -23.33 -6.28 -0.69
C VAL A 292 -24.39 -7.28 -0.27
N ASN A 293 -24.49 -7.57 1.03
CA ASN A 293 -25.49 -8.49 1.53
C ASN A 293 -26.90 -7.90 1.37
N ASP A 294 -27.84 -8.76 1.01
CA ASP A 294 -29.25 -8.40 0.90
C ASP A 294 -29.88 -8.31 2.30
N ASP A 295 -29.66 -7.16 2.95
CA ASP A 295 -30.37 -6.77 4.16
C ASP A 295 -31.61 -5.95 3.73
N GLN A 296 -32.80 -6.28 4.25
CA GLN A 296 -34.09 -5.66 3.84
C GLN A 296 -34.12 -4.12 3.85
N ASP A 297 -33.24 -3.48 4.64
CA ASP A 297 -33.14 -2.04 4.79
C ASP A 297 -32.00 -1.39 3.98
N THR A 298 -31.31 -2.14 3.10
CA THR A 298 -30.17 -1.64 2.31
C THR A 298 -30.57 -1.34 0.87
N LYS A 299 -30.45 -0.08 0.44
CA LYS A 299 -30.67 0.35 -0.95
C LYS A 299 -29.34 0.67 -1.61
N LEU A 300 -29.08 0.09 -2.77
CA LEU A 300 -27.85 0.30 -3.53
C LEU A 300 -28.07 1.27 -4.68
N SER A 301 -27.09 2.12 -4.93
CA SER A 301 -27.08 2.99 -6.11
C SER A 301 -25.64 3.22 -6.59
N VAL A 302 -25.48 3.45 -7.89
CA VAL A 302 -24.21 3.89 -8.47
C VAL A 302 -24.42 5.28 -9.05
N ARG A 303 -23.57 6.23 -8.66
CA ARG A 303 -23.59 7.59 -9.22
C ARG A 303 -22.25 7.94 -9.86
N THR A 304 -22.27 8.95 -10.73
CA THR A 304 -21.07 9.48 -11.39
C THR A 304 -20.81 10.90 -10.89
N ILE A 305 -19.59 11.18 -10.46
CA ILE A 305 -19.10 12.50 -10.04
C ILE A 305 -17.81 12.79 -10.81
N GLY A 306 -17.85 13.74 -11.74
CA GLY A 306 -16.73 13.97 -12.66
C GLY A 306 -16.46 12.72 -13.51
N THR A 307 -15.23 12.22 -13.47
CA THR A 307 -14.81 10.99 -14.18
C THR A 307 -14.93 9.73 -13.34
N ARG A 308 -15.27 9.84 -12.04
CA ARG A 308 -15.31 8.72 -11.10
C ARG A 308 -16.74 8.27 -10.85
N ARG A 309 -16.90 6.99 -10.57
CA ARG A 309 -18.15 6.36 -10.11
C ARG A 309 -18.05 6.02 -8.63
N GLU A 310 -19.16 6.15 -7.93
CA GLU A 310 -19.30 5.80 -6.51
C GLU A 310 -20.40 4.77 -6.34
N LEU A 311 -20.09 3.63 -5.70
CA LEU A 311 -21.08 2.67 -5.21
C LEU A 311 -21.55 3.13 -3.83
N LEU A 312 -22.84 3.40 -3.72
CA LEU A 312 -23.48 3.86 -2.49
C LEU A 312 -24.41 2.79 -1.92
N ALA A 313 -24.39 2.65 -0.60
CA ALA A 313 -25.34 1.83 0.14
C ALA A 313 -26.05 2.68 1.20
N THR A 314 -27.36 2.78 1.09
CA THR A 314 -28.21 3.52 2.04
C THR A 314 -28.87 2.53 3.00
N CYS A 315 -28.65 2.69 4.30
CA CYS A 315 -29.23 1.81 5.32
C CYS A 315 -29.49 2.52 6.66
N LYS A 316 -30.31 1.91 7.53
CA LYS A 316 -30.71 2.49 8.83
C LYS A 316 -30.05 1.83 10.05
N LYS A 317 -29.81 0.53 9.96
CA LYS A 317 -29.38 -0.33 11.10
C LYS A 317 -27.99 -0.90 10.91
N GLN A 318 -27.71 -1.42 9.72
CA GLN A 318 -26.42 -1.99 9.42
C GLN A 318 -26.15 -2.00 7.91
N LEU A 319 -24.88 -2.10 7.56
CA LEU A 319 -24.40 -2.42 6.22
C LEU A 319 -23.47 -3.63 6.35
N ARG A 320 -23.66 -4.65 5.51
CA ARG A 320 -22.72 -5.76 5.38
C ARG A 320 -22.33 -5.96 3.92
N TYR A 321 -21.03 -6.11 3.67
CA TYR A 321 -20.51 -6.38 2.33
C TYR A 321 -19.20 -7.16 2.40
N THR A 322 -18.85 -7.80 1.29
CA THR A 322 -17.60 -8.52 1.10
C THR A 322 -16.85 -7.94 -0.10
N ILE A 323 -15.58 -7.61 0.08
CA ILE A 323 -14.63 -7.30 -0.99
C ILE A 323 -13.94 -8.61 -1.37
N ILE A 324 -13.95 -8.95 -2.65
CA ILE A 324 -13.44 -10.20 -3.22
C ILE A 324 -12.35 -9.82 -4.23
N PHE A 325 -11.16 -10.39 -4.06
CA PHE A 325 -10.02 -10.22 -4.96
C PHE A 325 -9.85 -11.45 -5.84
#